data_AF-A0A8S4BGQ9-F1
#
_entry.id   AF-A0A8S4BGQ9-F1
#
_cell.length_a   1.000
_cell.length_b   1.000
_cell.length_c   1.000
_cell.angle_alpha   90.00
_cell.angle_beta   90.00
_cell.angle_gamma   90.00
#
_symmetry.space_group_name_H-M   'P 1'
#
loop_
_entity.id
_entity.type
_entity.pdbx_description
1 polymer ?
#
loop_
_entity_poly.entity_id
_entity_poly.type
_entity_poly.pdbx_seq_one_letter_code
_entity_poly.pdbx_strand_id
1 'polypeptide(L)'
;MIDLDLAEGSLIDELMELTAQSIIHLEIQERFNVIKEIGRGKYGRVLLVTHRFRGTPMALKVMPKASTQLRGFLREYCISLHLSCHPCIVGLFGIAFQSRDHYCFAQELVIGRD
;
A
#
# COMPACT_ATOMS: atom_id res chain seq x y z
N MET A 1 4.50 30.85 21.95
CA MET A 1 4.65 30.99 20.49
C MET A 1 6.03 30.45 20.20
N ILE A 2 6.12 29.16 19.89
CA ILE A 2 7.40 28.52 19.59
C ILE A 2 7.48 28.53 18.07
N ASP A 3 8.42 29.33 17.55
CA ASP A 3 8.90 29.23 16.19
C ASP A 3 9.43 27.82 15.97
N LEU A 4 8.71 27.02 15.17
CA LEU A 4 9.29 25.89 14.46
C LEU A 4 9.62 26.36 13.06
N ASP A 5 10.74 27.06 12.94
CA ASP A 5 11.39 27.36 11.68
C ASP A 5 12.43 26.25 11.38
N LEU A 6 11.95 25.00 11.37
CA LEU A 6 12.69 23.87 10.85
C LEU A 6 12.22 23.68 9.40
N ALA A 7 13.19 23.67 8.48
CA ALA A 7 12.99 23.25 7.11
C ALA A 7 12.58 21.76 7.10
N GLU A 8 11.31 21.48 7.38
CA GLU A 8 10.75 20.13 7.51
C GLU A 8 10.25 19.65 6.14
N GLY A 9 10.89 18.63 5.59
CA GLY A 9 10.13 17.67 4.80
C GLY A 9 8.96 17.20 5.67
N SER A 10 7.75 17.13 5.10
CA SER A 10 6.56 16.75 5.90
C SER A 10 6.80 15.41 6.61
N LEU A 11 6.14 15.14 7.75
CA LEU A 11 6.18 13.82 8.42
C LEU A 11 6.00 12.65 7.44
N ILE A 12 5.23 12.88 6.37
CA ILE A 12 5.01 11.92 5.29
C ILE A 12 6.28 11.72 4.44
N ASP A 13 7.07 12.75 4.14
CA ASP A 13 8.32 12.61 3.41
C ASP A 13 9.34 11.77 4.21
N GLU A 14 9.46 11.95 5.53
CA GLU A 14 10.30 11.10 6.38
C GLU A 14 9.81 9.64 6.38
N LEU A 15 8.49 9.43 6.55
CA LEU A 15 7.89 8.10 6.49
C LEU A 15 8.12 7.42 5.13
N MET A 16 8.08 8.19 4.03
CA MET A 16 8.37 7.70 2.69
C MET A 16 9.84 7.26 2.57
N GLU A 17 10.78 8.03 3.09
CA GLU A 17 12.21 7.69 3.07
C GLU A 17 12.49 6.41 3.86
N LEU A 18 11.94 6.28 5.07
CA LEU A 18 12.07 5.07 5.89
C LEU A 18 11.43 3.86 5.20
N THR A 19 10.23 4.03 4.64
CA THR A 19 9.54 2.95 3.93
C THR A 19 10.34 2.50 2.70
N ALA A 20 10.93 3.44 1.95
CA ALA A 20 11.74 3.14 0.77
C ALA A 20 12.95 2.24 1.10
N GLN A 21 13.58 2.46 2.27
CA GLN A 21 14.71 1.65 2.73
C GLN A 21 14.30 0.23 3.15
N SER A 22 13.07 0.07 3.63
CA SER A 22 12.54 -1.21 4.12
C SER A 22 11.80 -2.05 3.07
N ILE A 23 11.52 -1.50 1.88
CA ILE A 23 10.65 -2.17 0.91
C ILE A 23 11.33 -3.44 0.36
N ILE A 24 10.70 -4.59 0.58
CA ILE A 24 11.25 -5.88 0.16
C ILE A 24 10.86 -6.23 -1.28
N HIS A 25 11.72 -6.99 -1.94
CA HIS A 25 11.38 -7.64 -3.21
C HIS A 25 10.67 -8.97 -2.94
N LEU A 26 9.48 -9.16 -3.52
CA LEU A 26 8.65 -10.33 -3.31
C LEU A 26 7.67 -10.51 -4.48
N GLU A 27 7.57 -11.72 -5.03
CA GLU A 27 6.50 -12.04 -5.96
C GLU A 27 5.18 -12.32 -5.22
N ILE A 28 4.05 -11.85 -5.75
CA ILE A 28 2.74 -11.97 -5.09
C ILE A 28 2.42 -13.43 -4.72
N GLN A 29 2.75 -14.36 -5.62
CA GLN A 29 2.47 -15.79 -5.45
C GLN A 29 3.29 -16.45 -4.33
N GLU A 30 4.33 -15.82 -3.81
CA GLU A 30 5.14 -16.40 -2.72
C GLU A 30 4.44 -16.30 -1.36
N ARG A 31 3.65 -15.23 -1.11
CA ARG A 31 2.98 -14.98 0.18
C ARG A 31 1.47 -14.95 0.10
N PHE A 32 0.90 -14.84 -1.10
CA PHE A 32 -0.53 -14.68 -1.28
C PHE A 32 -1.09 -15.72 -2.26
N ASN A 33 -2.34 -16.11 -2.02
CA ASN A 33 -3.16 -16.79 -3.01
C ASN A 33 -4.09 -15.75 -3.63
N VAL A 34 -4.03 -15.57 -4.95
CA VAL A 34 -4.89 -14.64 -5.67
C VAL A 34 -6.23 -15.32 -5.95
N ILE A 35 -7.33 -14.70 -5.51
CA ILE A 35 -8.67 -15.23 -5.69
C ILE A 35 -9.31 -14.63 -6.95
N LYS A 36 -9.41 -13.30 -7.02
CA LYS A 36 -9.97 -12.58 -8.16
C LYS A 36 -9.56 -11.11 -8.17
N GLU A 37 -9.68 -10.45 -9.31
CA GLU A 37 -9.64 -8.99 -9.38
C GLU A 37 -10.98 -8.42 -8.86
N ILE A 38 -10.93 -7.44 -7.97
CA ILE A 38 -12.12 -6.79 -7.37
C ILE A 38 -12.23 -5.31 -7.72
N GLY A 39 -11.22 -4.74 -8.36
CA GLY A 39 -11.26 -3.36 -8.83
C GLY A 39 -10.15 -3.06 -9.82
N ARG A 40 -10.40 -2.13 -10.73
CA ARG A 40 -9.41 -1.59 -11.66
C ARG A 40 -9.61 -0.10 -11.79
N GLY A 41 -8.53 0.65 -11.68
CA GLY A 41 -8.52 2.09 -11.87
C GLY A 41 -7.34 2.52 -12.72
N LYS A 42 -7.20 3.85 -12.87
CA LYS A 42 -6.09 4.46 -13.61
C LYS A 42 -4.70 4.04 -13.11
N TYR A 43 -4.59 3.79 -11.80
CA TYR A 43 -3.32 3.55 -11.12
C TYR A 43 -2.97 2.06 -10.94
N GLY A 44 -3.80 1.16 -11.49
CA GLY A 44 -3.58 -0.28 -11.41
C GLY A 44 -4.85 -1.04 -11.03
N ARG A 45 -4.65 -2.18 -10.38
CA ARG A 45 -5.74 -3.11 -10.04
C ARG A 45 -5.71 -3.47 -8.56
N VAL A 46 -6.86 -3.91 -8.06
CA VAL A 46 -7.05 -4.40 -6.71
C VAL A 46 -7.45 -5.86 -6.80
N LEU A 47 -6.68 -6.72 -6.14
CA LEU A 47 -6.89 -8.16 -6.12
C LEU A 47 -7.44 -8.56 -4.75
N LEU A 48 -8.50 -9.37 -4.72
CA LEU A 48 -8.83 -10.15 -3.54
C LEU A 48 -7.82 -11.28 -3.41
N VAL A 49 -7.10 -11.29 -2.29
CA VAL A 49 -6.10 -12.31 -1.99
C VAL A 49 -6.27 -12.85 -0.59
N THR A 50 -5.69 -14.00 -0.29
CA THR A 50 -5.51 -14.50 1.08
C THR A 50 -4.04 -14.67 1.40
N HIS A 51 -3.61 -14.29 2.60
CA HIS A 51 -2.26 -14.61 3.07
C HIS A 51 -2.08 -16.14 3.14
N ARG A 52 -1.05 -16.69 2.50
CA ARG A 52 -0.83 -18.15 2.44
C ARG A 52 -0.73 -18.80 3.82
N PHE A 53 -0.08 -18.13 4.78
CA PHE A 53 0.14 -18.70 6.11
C PHE A 53 -0.98 -18.40 7.10
N ARG A 54 -1.68 -17.26 6.94
CA ARG A 54 -2.69 -16.81 7.92
C ARG A 54 -4.13 -17.06 7.46
N GLY A 55 -4.35 -17.29 6.17
CA GLY A 55 -5.67 -17.40 5.57
C GLY A 55 -6.45 -16.08 5.52
N THR A 56 -5.92 -14.97 6.07
CA THR A 56 -6.63 -13.69 6.17
C THR A 56 -6.91 -13.12 4.77
N PRO A 57 -8.18 -12.84 4.43
CA PRO A 57 -8.55 -12.18 3.17
C PRO A 57 -8.17 -10.70 3.20
N MET A 58 -7.67 -10.19 2.07
CA MET A 58 -7.16 -8.82 1.93
C MET A 58 -7.43 -8.28 0.53
N ALA A 59 -7.51 -6.96 0.43
CA ALA A 59 -7.43 -6.25 -0.85
C ALA A 59 -5.97 -5.88 -1.12
N LEU A 60 -5.37 -6.47 -2.14
CA LEU A 60 -4.00 -6.16 -2.57
C LEU A 60 -4.04 -5.14 -3.70
N LYS A 61 -3.58 -3.93 -3.44
CA LYS A 61 -3.40 -2.91 -4.47
C LYS A 61 -2.12 -3.19 -5.23
N VAL A 62 -2.21 -3.29 -6.56
CA VAL A 62 -1.11 -3.64 -7.46
C VAL A 62 -0.94 -2.53 -8.50
N MET A 63 0.16 -1.80 -8.41
CA MET A 63 0.47 -0.64 -9.24
C MET A 63 1.64 -0.97 -10.19
N PRO A 64 1.48 -0.86 -11.51
CA PRO A 64 2.54 -1.21 -12.46
C PRO A 64 3.67 -0.18 -12.45
N LYS A 65 4.92 -0.64 -12.38
CA LYS A 65 6.13 0.21 -12.42
C LYS A 65 6.27 0.98 -13.73
N ALA A 66 5.71 0.45 -14.82
CA ALA A 66 5.69 1.11 -16.13
C ALA A 66 4.94 2.45 -16.13
N SER A 67 3.98 2.65 -15.21
CA SER A 67 3.20 3.89 -15.11
C SER A 67 3.16 4.48 -13.70
N THR A 68 3.95 3.94 -12.77
CA THR A 68 4.01 4.37 -11.37
C THR A 68 5.47 4.52 -10.94
N GLN A 69 5.87 5.73 -10.56
CA GLN A 69 7.17 5.99 -9.97
C GLN A 69 7.18 5.57 -8.49
N LEU A 70 8.34 5.17 -7.96
CA LEU A 70 8.50 4.78 -6.55
C LEU A 70 7.97 5.85 -5.59
N ARG A 71 8.31 7.13 -5.81
CA ARG A 71 7.84 8.25 -4.99
C ARG A 71 6.30 8.35 -4.96
N GLY A 72 5.65 8.08 -6.09
CA GLY A 72 4.19 8.09 -6.20
C GLY A 72 3.55 6.96 -5.39
N PHE A 73 4.10 5.75 -5.52
CA PHE A 73 3.69 4.60 -4.72
C PHE A 73 3.88 4.85 -3.21
N LEU A 74 5.07 5.29 -2.80
CA LEU A 74 5.39 5.54 -1.40
C LEU A 74 4.49 6.61 -0.80
N ARG A 75 4.23 7.70 -1.53
CA ARG A 75 3.31 8.75 -1.09
C ARG A 75 1.91 8.19 -0.86
N GLU A 76 1.38 7.40 -1.78
CA GLU A 76 0.06 6.82 -1.64
C GLU A 76 -0.03 5.83 -0.46
N TYR A 77 0.96 4.95 -0.33
CA TYR A 77 1.04 4.00 0.78
C TYR A 77 1.18 4.69 2.14
N CYS A 78 2.11 5.63 2.28
CA CYS A 78 2.40 6.30 3.54
C CYS A 78 1.24 7.18 4.02
N ILE A 79 0.58 7.91 3.10
CA ILE A 79 -0.64 8.66 3.42
C ILE A 79 -1.74 7.71 3.88
N SER A 80 -1.97 6.62 3.14
CA SER A 80 -3.01 5.65 3.50
C SER A 80 -2.74 5.00 4.86
N LEU A 81 -1.48 4.65 5.14
CA LEU A 81 -1.06 4.07 6.41
C LEU A 81 -1.28 5.05 7.56
N HIS A 82 -0.84 6.31 7.39
CA HIS A 82 -1.02 7.35 8.41
C HIS A 82 -2.51 7.63 8.72
N LEU A 83 -3.37 7.57 7.70
CA LEU A 83 -4.81 7.80 7.85
C LEU A 83 -5.60 6.57 8.32
N SER A 84 -5.02 5.37 8.26
CA SER A 84 -5.72 4.10 8.51
C SER A 84 -6.26 3.93 9.93
N CYS A 85 -5.84 4.76 10.89
CA CYS A 85 -6.38 4.78 12.25
C CYS A 85 -7.81 5.32 12.33
N HIS A 86 -8.31 5.98 11.27
CA HIS A 86 -9.64 6.57 11.26
C HIS A 86 -10.70 5.55 10.79
N PRO A 87 -11.82 5.36 11.51
CA PRO A 87 -12.80 4.28 11.23
C PRO A 87 -13.50 4.38 9.88
N CYS A 88 -13.54 5.58 9.27
CA CYS A 88 -14.13 5.78 7.94
C CYS A 88 -13.12 5.66 6.78
N ILE A 89 -11.86 5.31 7.07
CA ILE A 89 -10.80 5.16 6.08
C ILE A 89 -10.43 3.68 6.03
N VAL A 90 -10.17 3.17 4.82
CA VAL A 90 -9.79 1.78 4.62
C VAL A 90 -8.51 1.47 5.40
N GLY A 91 -8.57 0.46 6.27
CA GLY A 91 -7.42 0.01 7.05
C GLY A 91 -6.29 -0.55 6.17
N LEU A 92 -5.05 -0.43 6.64
CA LEU A 92 -3.88 -1.05 6.01
C LEU A 92 -3.26 -2.10 6.93
N PHE A 93 -2.74 -3.18 6.35
CA PHE A 93 -2.06 -4.22 7.11
C PHE A 93 -0.59 -3.91 7.40
N GLY A 94 -0.08 -2.74 6.99
CA GLY A 94 1.34 -2.40 7.09
C GLY A 94 2.24 -3.26 6.20
N ILE A 95 1.67 -3.90 5.17
CA ILE A 95 2.41 -4.76 4.24
C ILE A 95 2.56 -4.00 2.93
N ALA A 96 3.80 -3.67 2.57
CA ALA A 96 4.19 -3.13 1.28
C ALA A 96 5.41 -3.89 0.74
N PHE A 97 5.42 -4.14 -0.56
CA PHE A 97 6.51 -4.82 -1.24
C PHE A 97 6.54 -4.45 -2.71
N GLN A 98 7.63 -4.80 -3.39
CA GLN A 98 7.76 -4.66 -4.82
C GLN A 98 8.05 -6.00 -5.48
N SER A 99 7.51 -6.23 -6.66
CA SER A 99 7.93 -7.32 -7.55
C SER A 99 8.74 -6.76 -8.70
N ARG A 100 9.10 -7.59 -9.68
CA ARG A 100 9.79 -7.14 -10.88
C ARG A 100 9.07 -5.96 -11.57
N ASP A 101 7.75 -6.10 -11.76
CA ASP A 101 6.96 -5.19 -12.60
C ASP A 101 5.96 -4.33 -11.82
N HIS A 102 5.80 -4.54 -10.51
CA HIS A 102 4.74 -3.88 -9.73
C HIS A 102 5.23 -3.42 -8.36
N TYR A 103 4.57 -2.38 -7.84
CA TYR A 103 4.53 -2.07 -6.42
C TYR A 103 3.20 -2.54 -5.84
N CYS A 104 3.23 -3.07 -4.62
CA CYS A 104 2.05 -3.66 -3.99
C CYS A 104 1.93 -3.24 -2.52
N PHE A 105 0.70 -3.01 -2.05
CA PHE A 105 0.42 -2.93 -0.62
C PHE A 105 -0.94 -3.54 -0.26
N ALA A 106 -1.04 -4.09 0.95
CA ALA A 106 -2.23 -4.81 1.42
C ALA A 106 -3.12 -3.92 2.29
N GLN A 107 -4.41 -3.95 1.97
CA GLN A 107 -5.47 -3.18 2.61
C GLN A 107 -6.54 -4.12 3.15
N GLU A 108 -7.32 -3.62 4.10
CA GLU A 108 -8.55 -4.25 4.54
C GLU A 108 -9.49 -4.49 3.35
N LEU A 109 -10.12 -5.66 3.35
CA LEU A 109 -11.14 -5.96 2.36
C LEU A 109 -12.44 -5.24 2.74
N VAL A 110 -12.77 -4.19 1.99
CA VAL A 110 -14.08 -3.54 2.08
C VAL A 110 -15.02 -4.17 1.06
N ILE A 111 -16.10 -4.77 1.54
CA ILE A 111 -17.18 -5.26 0.70
C ILE A 111 -18.18 -4.10 0.60
N GLY A 112 -18.29 -3.50 -0.59
CA GLY A 112 -19.33 -2.51 -0.85
C GLY A 112 -20.69 -3.11 -0.49
N ARG A 113 -21.42 -2.43 0.40
CA ARG A 113 -22.87 -2.61 0.47
C ARG A 113 -23.44 -1.72 -0.61
N ASP A 114 -23.92 -2.34 -1.69
CA ASP A 114 -24.76 -1.66 -2.67
C ASP A 114 -26.05 -1.14 -1.99
#